data_AF-A0A552V4M0-F1
#
_entry.id   AF-A0A552V4M0-F1
#
_cell.length_a   1.000
_cell.length_b   1.000
_cell.length_c   1.000
_cell.angle_alpha   90.00
_cell.angle_beta   90.00
_cell.angle_gamma   90.00
#
_symmetry.space_group_name_H-M   'P 1'
#
loop_
_entity.id
_entity.type
_entity.pdbx_description
1 polymer ?
#
loop_
_entity_poly.entity_id
_entity_poly.type
_entity_poly.pdbx_seq_one_letter_code
_entity_poly.pdbx_strand_id
1 'polypeptide(L)'
;MEFSNGELTVMQTLWAGDCLDENGEIQALELAKLLNEKYGIGKTSCYTFFGRLLEKGAITRRYPKYTIKPIVKREEALKNKQKEAIDNLFSGSFVKLFSAFVSEKKISKKELHEIQQIIEKIDE
;
A
#
# COMPACT_ATOMS: atom_id res chain seq x y z
N MET A 1 9.85 0.30 -7.19
CA MET A 1 8.69 0.03 -8.05
C MET A 1 7.67 1.14 -7.81
N GLU A 2 7.14 1.75 -8.86
CA GLU A 2 6.14 2.81 -8.71
C GLU A 2 4.76 2.31 -9.13
N PHE A 3 3.75 2.54 -8.28
CA PHE A 3 2.35 2.31 -8.57
C PHE A 3 1.62 3.64 -8.74
N SER A 4 0.82 3.73 -9.80
CA SER A 4 -0.26 4.71 -9.92
C SER A 4 -1.31 4.48 -8.83
N ASN A 5 -2.20 5.46 -8.63
CA ASN A 5 -3.26 5.36 -7.62
C ASN A 5 -4.14 4.13 -7.84
N GLY A 6 -4.53 3.84 -9.10
CA GLY A 6 -5.34 2.67 -9.42
C GLY A 6 -4.64 1.35 -9.13
N GLU A 7 -3.36 1.22 -9.52
CA GLU A 7 -2.55 0.03 -9.22
C GLU A 7 -2.34 -0.16 -7.72
N LEU A 8 -2.13 0.93 -6.98
CA LEU A 8 -1.97 0.88 -5.53
C LEU A 8 -3.26 0.40 -4.85
N THR A 9 -4.44 0.85 -5.30
CA THR A 9 -5.72 0.36 -4.78
C THR A 9 -5.89 -1.15 -4.98
N VAL A 10 -5.48 -1.67 -6.15
CA VAL A 10 -5.47 -3.12 -6.42
C VAL A 10 -4.55 -3.83 -5.43
N MET A 11 -3.30 -3.36 -5.29
CA MET A 11 -2.33 -3.99 -4.40
C MET A 11 -2.76 -3.92 -2.93
N GLN A 12 -3.35 -2.82 -2.48
CA GLN A 12 -3.92 -2.71 -1.13
C GLN A 12 -5.04 -3.72 -0.89
N THR A 13 -5.90 -3.94 -1.88
CA THR A 13 -6.98 -4.93 -1.80
C THR A 13 -6.42 -6.35 -1.71
N LEU A 14 -5.36 -6.66 -2.49
CA LEU A 14 -4.68 -7.95 -2.45
C LEU A 14 -3.92 -8.15 -1.12
N TRP A 15 -3.22 -7.13 -0.61
CA TRP A 15 -2.46 -7.22 0.64
C TRP A 15 -3.33 -7.28 1.88
N ALA A 16 -4.56 -6.78 1.83
CA ALA A 16 -5.52 -6.98 2.92
C ALA A 16 -5.81 -8.47 3.16
N GLY A 17 -5.71 -9.29 2.11
CA GLY A 17 -5.84 -10.75 2.20
C GLY A 17 -7.29 -11.25 2.28
N ASP A 18 -8.25 -10.40 2.66
CA ASP A 18 -9.67 -10.78 2.84
C ASP A 18 -10.33 -11.39 1.59
N CYS A 19 -9.81 -11.07 0.41
CA CYS A 19 -10.35 -11.53 -0.87
C CYS A 19 -9.62 -12.76 -1.43
N LEU A 20 -8.55 -13.21 -0.79
CA LEU A 20 -7.70 -14.29 -1.27
C LEU A 20 -8.18 -15.65 -0.72
N ASP A 21 -8.03 -16.69 -1.54
CA ASP A 21 -8.25 -18.07 -1.14
C ASP A 21 -7.09 -18.62 -0.28
N GLU A 22 -7.18 -19.90 0.10
CA GLU A 22 -6.16 -20.62 0.87
C GLU A 22 -4.75 -20.63 0.25
N ASN A 23 -4.64 -20.39 -1.06
CA ASN A 23 -3.38 -20.31 -1.79
C ASN A 23 -2.85 -18.87 -1.88
N GLY A 24 -3.59 -17.89 -1.35
CA GLY A 24 -3.30 -16.47 -1.44
C GLY A 24 -3.67 -15.90 -2.81
N GLU A 25 -4.74 -16.39 -3.43
CA GLU A 25 -5.07 -16.07 -4.82
C GLU A 25 -6.54 -15.68 -5.03
N ILE A 26 -6.81 -14.98 -6.13
CA ILE A 26 -8.18 -14.56 -6.50
C ILE A 26 -8.34 -14.57 -8.02
N GLN A 27 -9.52 -14.93 -8.53
CA GLN A 27 -9.83 -14.78 -9.95
C GLN A 27 -9.90 -13.31 -10.35
N ALA A 28 -9.30 -12.93 -11.48
CA ALA A 28 -9.29 -11.56 -11.96
C ALA A 28 -10.70 -10.95 -12.10
N LEU A 29 -11.69 -11.77 -12.47
CA LEU A 29 -13.07 -11.33 -12.58
C LEU A 29 -13.68 -10.94 -11.22
N GLU A 30 -13.44 -11.76 -10.18
CA GLU A 30 -13.97 -11.51 -8.84
C GLU A 30 -13.26 -10.31 -8.20
N LEU A 31 -11.95 -10.18 -8.41
CA LEU A 31 -11.22 -8.98 -7.98
C LEU A 31 -11.76 -7.71 -8.65
N ALA A 32 -12.08 -7.77 -9.95
CA ALA A 32 -12.64 -6.63 -10.67
C ALA A 32 -14.03 -6.24 -10.15
N LYS A 33 -14.89 -7.22 -9.79
CA LYS A 33 -16.19 -6.95 -9.16
C LYS A 33 -16.02 -6.27 -7.80
N LEU A 34 -15.15 -6.82 -6.95
CA LEU A 34 -14.85 -6.26 -5.63
C LEU A 34 -14.35 -4.81 -5.73
N LEU A 35 -13.44 -4.53 -6.65
CA LEU A 35 -12.92 -3.18 -6.88
C LEU A 35 -13.99 -2.22 -7.40
N ASN A 36 -14.94 -2.71 -8.20
CA ASN A 36 -16.07 -1.93 -8.66
C ASN A 36 -17.02 -1.59 -7.52
N GLU A 37 -17.40 -2.57 -6.70
CA GLU A 37 -18.30 -2.40 -5.56
C GLU A 37 -17.73 -1.43 -4.51
N LYS A 38 -16.43 -1.56 -4.22
CA LYS A 38 -15.80 -0.80 -3.14
C LYS A 38 -15.29 0.59 -3.57
N TYR A 39 -14.86 0.73 -4.83
CA TYR A 39 -14.16 1.93 -5.31
C TYR A 39 -14.72 2.49 -6.62
N GLY A 40 -15.74 1.88 -7.21
CA GLY A 40 -16.32 2.30 -8.50
C GLY A 40 -15.42 2.07 -9.71
N ILE A 41 -14.34 1.27 -9.59
CA ILE A 41 -13.40 1.05 -10.69
C ILE A 41 -14.03 0.10 -11.71
N GLY A 42 -14.17 0.56 -12.96
CA GLY A 42 -14.73 -0.27 -14.03
C GLY A 42 -13.85 -1.48 -14.38
N LYS A 43 -14.47 -2.54 -14.88
CA LYS A 43 -13.79 -3.79 -15.26
C LYS A 43 -12.60 -3.56 -16.21
N THR A 44 -12.78 -2.78 -17.27
CA THR A 44 -11.70 -2.49 -18.24
C THR A 44 -10.49 -1.85 -17.57
N SER A 45 -10.71 -0.88 -16.68
CA SER A 45 -9.64 -0.23 -15.91
C SER A 45 -8.93 -1.21 -14.98
N CYS A 46 -9.67 -2.11 -14.32
CA CYS A 46 -9.08 -3.16 -13.48
C CYS A 46 -8.13 -4.04 -14.30
N TYR A 47 -8.55 -4.52 -15.47
CA TYR A 47 -7.69 -5.36 -16.31
C TYR A 47 -6.46 -4.62 -16.86
N THR A 48 -6.58 -3.32 -17.13
CA THR A 48 -5.43 -2.47 -17.45
C THR A 48 -4.44 -2.42 -16.28
N PHE A 49 -4.93 -2.25 -15.04
CA PHE A 49 -4.07 -2.27 -13.85
C PHE A 49 -3.44 -3.65 -13.62
N PHE A 50 -4.19 -4.74 -13.80
CA PHE A 50 -3.65 -6.10 -13.67
C PHE A 50 -2.53 -6.34 -14.68
N GLY A 51 -2.71 -5.92 -15.94
CA GLY A 51 -1.67 -6.01 -16.97
C GLY A 51 -0.39 -5.28 -16.57
N ARG A 52 -0.51 -4.02 -16.14
CA ARG A 52 0.66 -3.24 -15.70
C ARG A 52 1.32 -3.81 -14.45
N LEU A 53 0.54 -4.33 -13.50
CA LEU A 53 1.07 -4.98 -12.30
C LEU A 53 1.80 -6.28 -12.62
N LEU A 54 1.35 -7.03 -13.64
CA LEU A 54 2.07 -8.20 -14.17
C LEU A 54 3.40 -7.77 -14.80
N GLU A 55 3.39 -6.75 -15.66
CA GLU A 55 4.61 -6.21 -16.29
C GLU A 55 5.61 -5.71 -15.26
N LYS A 56 5.13 -5.11 -14.16
CA LYS A 56 5.96 -4.66 -13.04
C LYS A 56 6.45 -5.82 -12.15
N GLY A 57 5.96 -7.04 -12.31
CA GLY A 57 6.26 -8.16 -11.43
C GLY A 57 5.71 -7.99 -10.00
N ALA A 58 4.64 -7.20 -9.84
CA ALA A 58 3.98 -7.00 -8.54
C ALA A 58 3.02 -8.15 -8.21
N ILE A 59 2.42 -8.74 -9.25
CA ILE A 59 1.52 -9.87 -9.19
C ILE A 59 1.98 -10.94 -10.20
N THR A 60 1.55 -12.18 -9.99
CA THR A 60 1.62 -13.26 -10.98
C THR A 60 0.22 -13.68 -11.41
N ARG A 61 0.13 -14.38 -12.55
CA ARG A 61 -1.11 -14.98 -13.04
C ARG A 61 -0.94 -16.46 -13.35
N ARG A 62 -2.00 -17.23 -13.17
CA ARG A 62 -2.07 -18.64 -13.61
C ARG A 62 -3.38 -18.96 -14.33
N TYR A 63 -3.31 -20.02 -15.13
CA TYR A 63 -4.44 -20.60 -15.86
C TYR A 63 -4.72 -22.03 -15.36
N PRO A 64 -5.94 -22.55 -15.56
CA PRO A 64 -7.12 -21.88 -16.13
C PRO A 64 -7.71 -20.80 -15.20
N LYS A 65 -8.67 -20.02 -15.70
CA LYS A 65 -9.48 -19.00 -14.96
C LYS A 65 -8.85 -17.63 -14.66
N TYR A 66 -7.66 -17.33 -15.19
CA TYR A 66 -6.99 -16.04 -15.00
C TYR A 66 -6.96 -15.65 -13.50
N THR A 67 -6.29 -16.47 -12.71
CA THR A 67 -6.11 -16.26 -11.27
C THR A 67 -4.89 -15.38 -11.03
N ILE A 68 -5.02 -14.41 -10.12
CA ILE A 68 -4.01 -13.43 -9.74
C ILE A 68 -3.51 -13.73 -8.32
N LYS A 69 -2.20 -13.55 -8.11
CA LYS A 69 -1.55 -13.64 -6.79
C LYS A 69 -0.58 -12.47 -6.59
N PRO A 70 -0.62 -11.74 -5.45
CA PRO A 70 0.42 -10.77 -5.13
C PRO A 70 1.74 -11.50 -4.83
N ILE A 71 2.85 -11.03 -5.41
CA ILE A 71 4.18 -11.64 -5.20
C ILE A 71 5.17 -10.71 -4.50
N VAL A 72 4.83 -9.43 -4.36
CA VAL A 72 5.61 -8.44 -3.62
C VAL A 72 4.91 -8.12 -2.30
N LYS A 73 5.68 -8.00 -1.21
CA LYS A 73 5.17 -7.58 0.09
C LYS A 73 4.91 -6.08 0.12
N ARG A 74 3.92 -5.64 0.90
CA ARG A 74 3.55 -4.23 1.02
C ARG A 74 4.72 -3.37 1.46
N GLU A 75 5.47 -3.83 2.45
CA GLU A 75 6.59 -3.10 3.05
C GLU A 75 7.70 -2.89 2.02
N GLU A 76 8.05 -3.94 1.29
CA GLU A 76 9.08 -3.88 0.24
C GLU A 76 8.67 -2.95 -0.91
N ALA A 77 7.41 -3.03 -1.34
CA ALA A 77 6.92 -2.21 -2.43
C ALA A 77 6.84 -0.72 -2.07
N LEU A 78 6.61 -0.39 -0.79
CA LEU A 78 6.43 0.99 -0.33
C LEU A 78 7.68 1.59 0.32
N LYS A 79 8.72 0.80 0.63
CA LYS A 79 9.96 1.26 1.28
C LYS A 79 10.60 2.44 0.55
N ASN A 80 10.70 2.36 -0.78
CA ASN A 80 11.31 3.43 -1.58
C ASN A 80 10.41 4.67 -1.62
N LYS A 81 9.08 4.51 -1.72
CA LYS A 81 8.14 5.64 -1.67
C LYS A 81 8.16 6.37 -0.33
N GLN A 82 8.28 5.64 0.78
CA GLN A 82 8.40 6.27 2.10
C GLN A 82 9.67 7.10 2.21
N LYS A 83 10.80 6.55 1.77
CA LYS A 83 12.08 7.27 1.75
C LYS A 83 12.03 8.50 0.84
N GLU A 84 11.55 8.34 -0.39
CA GLU A 84 11.38 9.45 -1.34
C GLU A 84 10.41 10.53 -0.82
N ALA A 85 9.32 10.17 -0.15
CA ALA A 85 8.40 11.14 0.42
C ALA A 85 9.06 11.96 1.54
N ILE A 86 9.85 11.32 2.42
CA ILE A 86 10.62 12.01 3.47
C ILE A 86 11.68 12.91 2.84
N ASP A 87 12.40 12.40 1.84
CA ASP A 87 13.45 13.13 1.14
C ASP A 87 12.90 14.36 0.39
N ASN A 88 11.81 14.19 -0.36
CA ASN A 88 11.24 15.24 -1.21
C ASN A 88 10.41 16.28 -0.44
N LEU A 89 9.59 15.85 0.53
CA LEU A 89 8.68 16.76 1.25
C LEU A 89 9.33 17.44 2.46
N PHE A 90 10.31 16.76 3.08
CA PHE A 90 10.90 17.21 4.34
C PHE A 90 12.43 17.32 4.28
N SER A 91 12.99 17.36 3.06
CA SER A 91 14.43 17.46 2.80
C SER A 91 15.25 16.39 3.54
N GLY A 92 14.70 15.18 3.65
CA GLY A 92 15.33 14.05 4.34
C GLY A 92 15.32 14.14 5.87
N SER A 93 14.69 15.18 6.44
CA SER A 93 14.66 15.38 7.89
C SER A 93 13.36 14.86 8.49
N PHE A 94 13.46 13.71 9.17
CA PHE A 94 12.37 13.18 9.99
C PHE A 94 11.93 14.18 11.07
N VAL A 95 12.86 14.97 11.62
CA VAL A 95 12.55 16.03 12.60
C VAL A 95 11.64 17.10 11.99
N LYS A 96 11.90 17.52 10.74
CA LYS A 96 11.04 18.51 10.05
C LYS A 96 9.65 17.94 9.77
N LEU A 97 9.57 16.70 9.28
CA LEU A 97 8.31 15.97 9.14
C LEU A 97 7.52 15.99 10.45
N PHE A 98 8.17 15.55 11.52
CA PHE A 98 7.54 15.46 12.83
C PHE A 98 7.08 16.83 13.34
N SER A 99 7.90 17.88 13.20
CA SER A 99 7.54 19.23 13.62
C SER A 99 6.31 19.79 12.87
N ALA A 100 6.17 19.51 11.57
CA ALA A 100 5.03 19.97 10.78
C ALA A 100 3.73 19.32 11.27
N PHE A 101 3.74 18.00 11.48
CA PHE A 101 2.58 17.26 11.98
C PHE A 101 2.19 17.64 13.42
N VAL A 102 3.17 17.89 14.29
CA VAL A 102 2.95 18.36 15.67
C VAL A 102 2.39 19.78 15.69
N SER A 103 2.82 20.65 14.77
CA SER A 103 2.34 22.03 14.72
C SER A 103 0.88 22.16 14.27
N GLU A 104 0.40 21.24 13.42
CA GLU A 104 -0.98 21.25 12.92
C GLU A 104 -1.96 20.47 13.80
N LYS A 105 -1.51 19.44 14.54
CA LYS A 105 -2.37 18.65 15.43
C LYS A 105 -2.21 19.09 16.88
N LYS A 106 -3.34 19.31 17.57
CA LYS A 106 -3.34 19.37 19.05
C LYS A 106 -3.05 17.97 19.60
N ILE A 107 -1.80 17.70 19.92
CA ILE A 107 -1.38 16.44 20.56
C ILE A 107 -1.90 16.40 22.00
N SER A 108 -2.61 15.34 22.34
CA SER A 108 -3.05 15.11 23.72
C SER A 108 -1.88 14.69 24.61
N LYS A 109 -1.99 14.90 25.92
CA LYS A 109 -0.96 14.44 26.88
C LYS A 109 -0.67 12.94 26.78
N LYS A 110 -1.68 12.14 26.41
CA LYS A 110 -1.54 10.68 26.25
C LYS A 110 -0.67 10.35 25.03
N GLU A 111 -0.98 10.94 23.88
CA GLU A 111 -0.19 10.77 22.66
C GLU A 111 1.26 11.26 22.84
N LEU A 112 1.45 12.37 23.56
CA LEU A 112 2.80 12.85 23.90
C LEU A 112 3.60 11.81 24.69
N HIS A 113 2.97 11.16 25.66
CA HIS A 113 3.61 10.14 26.48
C HIS A 113 3.94 8.88 25.68
N GLU A 114 3.04 8.44 24.80
CA GLU A 114 3.30 7.32 23.89
C GLU A 114 4.48 7.62 22.96
N ILE A 115 4.60 8.85 22.47
CA ILE A 115 5.74 9.29 21.65
C ILE A 115 7.05 9.25 22.44
N GLN A 116 7.05 9.74 23.69
CA GLN A 116 8.24 9.69 24.57
C GLN A 116 8.72 8.25 24.79
N GLN A 117 7.80 7.32 25.05
CA GLN A 117 8.14 5.90 25.22
C GLN A 117 8.73 5.27 23.95
N ILE A 118 8.30 5.71 22.76
CA ILE A 118 8.88 5.25 21.50
C ILE A 118 10.33 5.75 21.37
N ILE A 119 10.60 7.00 21.75
CA ILE A 119 11.96 7.59 21.71
C ILE A 119 12.89 6.85 22.68
N GLU A 120 12.45 6.61 23.91
CA GLU A 120 13.24 5.87 24.91
C GLU A 120 13.64 4.47 24.43
N LYS A 121 12.74 3.77 23.71
CA LYS A 121 13.04 2.46 23.10
C LYS A 121 14.01 2.48 21.92
N ILE A 122 14.24 3.64 21.31
CA ILE A 122 15.17 3.80 20.18
C ILE A 122 16.57 4.16 20.68
N ASP A 123 16.67 4.79 21.86
CA ASP A 123 17.94 5.15 22.50
C ASP A 123 18.59 3.97 23.27
N GLU A 124 17.87 2.85 23.47
CA GLU A 124 18.39 1.55 23.94
C GLU A 124 18.94 0.68 22.80
#